data_AF-A0A318PS96-F1
#
_entry.id   AF-A0A318PS96-F1
#
_cell.length_a   1.000
_cell.length_b   1.000
_cell.length_c   1.000
_cell.angle_alpha   90.00
_cell.angle_beta   90.00
_cell.angle_gamma   90.00
#
_symmetry.space_group_name_H-M   'P 1'
#
loop_
_entity.id
_entity.type
_entity.pdbx_description
1 polymer ?
#
loop_
_entity_poly.entity_id
_entity_poly.type
_entity_poly.pdbx_seq_one_letter_code
_entity_poly.pdbx_strand_id
1 'polypeptide(L)'
;MKKIGLLSASLLMLGAATGVASATPSNTRAVNRDFTKLSIDGSRAFDDITMARTALANGDTAGASKLLTDANNAFTRAKTDNRVFMKAESQLSKPKKAPAGAPAPTTAPSTQPVAWLPVDGEYIVTEDLEPTSAKGTAVAAANASLNKGKPAQASQNLQVAAVDVDFVLAIAPLQASADDVYRATNLLAGKDTKGADAALADAQNSIRFVSEDMVESPDAPAAGGKAAKGK
;
A
#
# COMPACT_ATOMS: atom_id res chain seq x y z
N MET A 1 -23.38 -8.54 -13.09
CA MET A 1 -22.84 -7.16 -13.06
C MET A 1 -21.79 -7.12 -11.95
N LYS A 2 -20.50 -6.92 -12.28
CA LYS A 2 -19.42 -6.86 -11.28
C LYS A 2 -19.51 -5.52 -10.54
N LYS A 3 -19.58 -5.55 -9.21
CA LYS A 3 -19.59 -4.35 -8.37
C LYS A 3 -18.40 -4.40 -7.41
N ILE A 4 -17.66 -3.29 -7.34
CA ILE A 4 -16.51 -3.09 -6.44
C ILE A 4 -17.08 -2.48 -5.15
N GLY A 5 -16.94 -3.19 -4.03
CA GLY A 5 -17.32 -2.69 -2.71
C GLY A 5 -16.10 -2.18 -1.96
N LEU A 6 -16.08 -0.90 -1.62
CA LEU A 6 -15.14 -0.29 -0.68
C LEU A 6 -15.73 -0.44 0.73
N LEU A 7 -14.99 -1.06 1.65
CA LEU A 7 -15.36 -1.08 3.07
C LEU A 7 -14.42 -0.15 3.83
N SER A 8 -14.82 1.12 3.93
CA SER A 8 -14.28 2.05 4.94
C SER A 8 -14.93 1.75 6.28
N ALA A 9 -14.11 1.66 7.33
CA ALA A 9 -14.55 1.41 8.70
C ALA A 9 -15.27 2.65 9.29
N SER A 10 -16.59 2.72 9.09
CA SER A 10 -17.46 3.69 9.78
C SER A 10 -18.61 2.96 10.47
N LEU A 11 -18.67 3.16 11.79
CA LEU A 11 -19.61 2.57 12.74
C LEU A 11 -21.04 3.11 12.51
N LEU A 12 -22.03 2.24 12.27
CA LEU A 12 -23.45 2.57 12.50
C LEU A 12 -24.19 1.34 13.06
N MET A 13 -24.56 1.41 14.34
CA MET A 13 -25.52 0.53 14.99
C MET A 13 -26.94 1.02 14.67
N LEU A 14 -27.80 0.17 14.10
CA LEU A 14 -29.06 -0.35 14.67
C LEU A 14 -30.01 -0.82 13.53
N GLY A 15 -30.38 -2.11 13.54
CA GLY A 15 -31.41 -2.66 12.65
C GLY A 15 -31.29 -4.16 12.46
N ALA A 16 -32.13 -4.93 13.16
CA ALA A 16 -32.11 -6.38 13.16
C ALA A 16 -32.59 -6.98 11.82
N ALA A 17 -31.70 -7.71 11.14
CA ALA A 17 -32.04 -8.82 10.26
C ALA A 17 -30.90 -9.84 10.29
N THR A 18 -31.25 -11.08 10.62
CA THR A 18 -30.38 -12.24 10.78
C THR A 18 -29.60 -12.55 9.50
N GLY A 19 -28.27 -12.61 9.60
CA GLY A 19 -27.40 -13.01 8.51
C GLY A 19 -26.04 -12.31 8.44
N VAL A 20 -25.58 -11.61 9.48
CA VAL A 20 -24.20 -11.15 9.54
C VAL A 20 -23.31 -12.30 10.03
N ALA A 21 -22.57 -12.91 9.10
CA ALA A 21 -21.37 -13.63 9.46
C ALA A 21 -20.49 -12.65 10.25
N SER A 22 -20.53 -12.77 11.57
CA SER A 22 -19.67 -12.00 12.45
C SER A 22 -18.25 -12.40 12.10
N ALA A 23 -17.46 -11.48 11.53
CA ALA A 23 -16.05 -11.70 11.31
C ALA A 23 -15.43 -12.06 12.66
N THR A 24 -15.06 -13.34 12.80
CA THR A 24 -14.50 -13.89 14.03
C THR A 24 -13.13 -13.21 14.26
N PRO A 25 -12.70 -12.95 15.51
CA PRO A 25 -11.49 -12.18 15.87
C PRO A 25 -10.12 -12.76 15.42
N SER A 26 -10.11 -13.68 14.45
CA SER A 26 -8.97 -14.51 14.09
C SER A 26 -8.36 -14.19 12.73
N ASN A 27 -9.12 -13.56 11.81
CA ASN A 27 -8.55 -12.93 10.61
C ASN A 27 -7.61 -11.78 10.98
N THR A 28 -7.80 -11.19 12.16
CA THR A 28 -6.96 -10.15 12.74
C THR A 28 -5.48 -10.53 12.79
N ARG A 29 -5.10 -11.80 12.99
CA ARG A 29 -3.68 -12.17 13.08
C ARG A 29 -2.96 -12.12 11.73
N ALA A 30 -3.60 -12.64 10.68
CA ALA A 30 -3.04 -12.59 9.32
C ALA A 30 -3.02 -11.15 8.83
N VAL A 31 -4.13 -10.43 8.97
CA VAL A 31 -4.25 -9.00 8.69
C VAL A 31 -3.15 -8.21 9.41
N ASN A 32 -3.01 -8.37 10.73
CA ASN A 32 -1.98 -7.66 11.49
C ASN A 32 -0.57 -7.95 10.98
N ARG A 33 -0.26 -9.19 10.59
CA ARG A 33 1.05 -9.55 10.04
C ARG A 33 1.27 -8.86 8.69
N ASP A 34 0.28 -8.86 7.82
CA ASP A 34 0.42 -8.29 6.48
C ASP A 34 0.61 -6.76 6.59
N PHE A 35 -0.10 -6.10 7.51
CA PHE A 35 0.10 -4.68 7.85
C PHE A 35 1.41 -4.39 8.62
N THR A 36 2.03 -5.38 9.29
CA THR A 36 3.38 -5.18 9.88
C THR A 36 4.45 -4.96 8.81
N LYS A 37 4.16 -5.22 7.53
CA LYS A 37 5.06 -4.95 6.40
C LYS A 37 5.10 -3.48 6.01
N LEU A 38 4.19 -2.65 6.54
CA LEU A 38 4.16 -1.22 6.29
C LEU A 38 5.16 -0.48 7.18
N SER A 39 5.81 0.52 6.62
CA SER A 39 6.63 1.46 7.37
C SER A 39 5.73 2.42 8.14
N ILE A 40 5.83 2.42 9.46
CA ILE A 40 5.05 3.33 10.32
C ILE A 40 5.35 4.80 9.97
N ASP A 41 6.63 5.13 9.83
CA ASP A 41 7.04 6.49 9.48
C ASP A 41 6.72 6.82 8.01
N GLY A 42 6.80 5.84 7.11
CA GLY A 42 6.36 6.00 5.72
C GLY A 42 4.88 6.31 5.59
N SER A 43 4.02 5.51 6.22
CA SER A 43 2.56 5.72 6.25
C SER A 43 2.24 7.10 6.83
N ARG A 44 2.83 7.44 7.98
CA ARG A 44 2.65 8.75 8.60
C ARG A 44 3.02 9.90 7.66
N ALA A 45 4.16 9.79 6.97
CA ALA A 45 4.58 10.83 6.04
C ALA A 45 3.56 11.04 4.91
N PHE A 46 2.99 9.96 4.35
CA PHE A 46 1.98 10.06 3.29
C PHE A 46 0.60 10.53 3.78
N ASP A 47 0.24 10.23 5.02
CA ASP A 47 -0.93 10.83 5.68
C ASP A 47 -0.73 12.34 5.84
N ASP A 48 0.42 12.76 6.36
CA ASP A 48 0.78 14.17 6.53
C ASP A 48 0.80 14.92 5.18
N ILE A 49 1.28 14.29 4.09
CA ILE A 49 1.19 14.84 2.72
C ILE A 49 -0.27 15.08 2.32
N THR A 50 -1.14 14.08 2.51
CA THR A 50 -2.56 14.17 2.13
C THR A 50 -3.28 15.26 2.92
N MET A 51 -3.01 15.35 4.22
CA MET A 51 -3.52 16.41 5.08
C MET A 51 -2.96 17.78 4.68
N ALA A 52 -1.68 17.88 4.31
CA ALA A 52 -1.06 19.14 3.89
C ALA A 52 -1.70 19.67 2.61
N ARG A 53 -1.97 18.80 1.63
CA ARG A 53 -2.70 19.17 0.40
C ARG A 53 -4.11 19.69 0.72
N THR A 54 -4.81 19.03 1.65
CA THR A 54 -6.14 19.48 2.12
C THR A 54 -6.07 20.84 2.81
N ALA A 55 -5.06 21.05 3.67
CA ALA A 55 -4.84 22.33 4.33
C ALA A 55 -4.55 23.45 3.31
N LEU A 56 -3.68 23.20 2.32
CA LEU A 56 -3.40 24.14 1.23
C LEU A 56 -4.66 24.49 0.43
N ALA A 57 -5.49 23.49 0.09
CA ALA A 57 -6.75 23.71 -0.61
C ALA A 57 -7.72 24.59 0.19
N ASN A 58 -7.68 24.50 1.52
CA ASN A 58 -8.49 25.31 2.43
C ASN A 58 -7.83 26.67 2.77
N GLY A 59 -6.67 26.99 2.21
CA GLY A 59 -5.91 28.21 2.51
C GLY A 59 -5.18 28.18 3.86
N ASP A 60 -5.16 27.07 4.57
CA ASP A 60 -4.45 26.88 5.84
C ASP A 60 -2.96 26.59 5.59
N THR A 61 -2.22 27.65 5.24
CA THR A 61 -0.78 27.57 4.98
C THR A 61 0.04 27.25 6.24
N ALA A 62 -0.43 27.65 7.42
CA ALA A 62 0.24 27.36 8.68
C ALA A 62 0.11 25.89 9.07
N GLY A 63 -1.10 25.32 8.96
CA GLY A 63 -1.35 23.90 9.13
C GLY A 63 -0.57 23.05 8.13
N ALA A 64 -0.57 23.45 6.85
CA ALA A 64 0.23 22.79 5.83
C ALA A 64 1.73 22.80 6.18
N SER A 65 2.30 23.92 6.61
CA SER A 65 3.71 24.00 6.99
C SER A 65 4.09 23.06 8.14
N LYS A 66 3.21 22.91 9.15
CA LYS A 66 3.42 21.97 10.24
C LYS A 66 3.41 20.52 9.74
N LEU A 67 2.43 20.15 8.92
CA LEU A 67 2.31 18.81 8.35
C LEU A 67 3.51 18.47 7.46
N LEU A 68 4.02 19.42 6.67
CA LEU A 68 5.23 19.23 5.88
C LEU A 68 6.48 19.02 6.74
N THR A 69 6.55 19.70 7.89
CA THR A 69 7.64 19.48 8.86
C THR A 69 7.56 18.07 9.45
N ASP A 70 6.37 17.63 9.84
CA ASP A 70 6.13 16.29 10.39
C ASP A 70 6.44 15.19 9.35
N ALA A 71 6.03 15.39 8.09
CA ALA A 71 6.34 14.49 6.98
C ALA A 71 7.85 14.39 6.71
N ASN A 72 8.59 15.52 6.68
CA ASN A 72 10.04 15.51 6.51
C ASN A 72 10.75 14.75 7.65
N ASN A 73 10.29 14.95 8.89
CA ASN A 73 10.81 14.24 10.06
C ASN A 73 10.52 12.74 9.98
N ALA A 74 9.32 12.36 9.55
CA ALA A 74 8.94 10.97 9.36
C ALA A 74 9.79 10.31 8.25
N PHE A 75 9.96 10.94 7.08
CA PHE A 75 10.86 10.41 6.05
C PHE A 75 12.31 10.29 6.52
N THR A 76 12.79 11.21 7.35
CA THR A 76 14.13 11.11 7.94
C THR A 76 14.30 9.85 8.79
N ARG A 77 13.28 9.49 9.59
CA ARG A 77 13.28 8.23 10.36
C ARG A 77 13.11 7.00 9.46
N ALA A 78 12.26 7.10 8.43
CA ALA A 78 11.99 6.02 7.49
C ALA A 78 13.23 5.61 6.67
N LYS A 79 14.24 6.48 6.53
CA LYS A 79 15.53 6.15 5.88
C LYS A 79 16.24 4.94 6.49
N THR A 80 16.00 4.67 7.77
CA THR A 80 16.58 3.53 8.48
C THR A 80 15.57 2.41 8.75
N ASP A 81 14.37 2.48 8.16
CA ASP A 81 13.36 1.42 8.31
C ASP A 81 13.85 0.13 7.63
N ASN A 82 13.73 -0.99 8.35
CA ASN A 82 14.14 -2.31 7.86
C ASN A 82 13.24 -2.87 6.75
N ARG A 83 12.16 -2.16 6.41
CA ARG A 83 11.25 -2.45 5.29
C ARG A 83 11.67 -1.77 3.99
N VAL A 84 12.69 -0.92 4.01
CA VAL A 84 13.26 -0.33 2.79
C VAL A 84 13.90 -1.43 1.97
N PHE A 85 13.60 -1.49 0.67
CA PHE A 85 14.22 -2.43 -0.26
C PHE A 85 14.66 -1.74 -1.55
N MET A 86 15.71 -2.27 -2.19
CA MET A 86 16.28 -1.70 -3.41
C MET A 86 15.80 -2.47 -4.63
N LYS A 87 15.13 -1.80 -5.57
CA LYS A 87 14.68 -2.46 -6.80
C LYS A 87 14.51 -1.46 -7.92
N ALA A 88 14.75 -1.89 -9.16
CA ALA A 88 14.36 -1.08 -10.32
C ALA A 88 12.83 -1.10 -10.47
N GLU A 89 12.24 0.01 -10.90
CA GLU A 89 10.79 0.08 -11.11
C GLU A 89 10.32 -0.97 -12.13
N SER A 90 11.12 -1.24 -13.16
CA SER A 90 10.87 -2.27 -14.17
C SER A 90 10.85 -3.70 -13.62
N GLN A 91 11.39 -3.92 -12.42
CA GLN A 91 11.43 -5.21 -11.73
C GLN A 91 10.31 -5.35 -10.70
N LEU A 92 9.43 -4.36 -10.56
CA LEU A 92 8.30 -4.44 -9.65
C LEU A 92 7.24 -5.42 -10.17
N SER A 93 6.84 -6.36 -9.32
CA SER A 93 5.77 -7.33 -9.52
C SER A 93 4.45 -6.59 -9.48
N LYS A 94 3.78 -6.58 -10.62
CA LYS A 94 2.45 -6.00 -10.74
C LYS A 94 1.47 -6.83 -9.89
N PRO A 95 0.58 -6.18 -9.13
CA PRO A 95 -0.42 -6.89 -8.40
C PRO A 95 -1.46 -7.47 -9.38
N LYS A 96 -2.13 -8.55 -8.99
CA LYS A 96 -3.20 -9.16 -9.80
C LYS A 96 -4.39 -8.22 -9.97
N LYS A 97 -4.62 -7.38 -8.97
CA LYS A 97 -5.64 -6.31 -8.93
C LYS A 97 -4.98 -5.02 -8.47
N ALA A 98 -5.47 -3.89 -8.95
CA ALA A 98 -5.02 -2.56 -8.50
C ALA A 98 -6.20 -1.80 -7.90
N PRO A 99 -5.99 -0.91 -6.91
CA PRO A 99 -7.03 -0.04 -6.40
C PRO A 99 -7.66 0.81 -7.51
N ALA A 100 -8.95 1.11 -7.37
CA ALA A 100 -9.65 1.96 -8.32
C ALA A 100 -9.04 3.37 -8.30
N GLY A 101 -8.68 3.89 -9.48
CA GLY A 101 -8.04 5.21 -9.58
C GLY A 101 -6.53 5.21 -9.27
N ALA A 102 -5.90 4.04 -9.15
CA ALA A 102 -4.44 3.94 -9.03
C ALA A 102 -3.75 4.74 -10.16
N PRO A 103 -2.74 5.59 -9.85
CA PRO A 103 -2.04 6.35 -10.88
C PRO A 103 -1.39 5.41 -11.89
N ALA A 104 -1.70 5.60 -13.17
CA ALA A 104 -0.99 4.91 -14.24
C ALA A 104 0.39 5.56 -14.43
N PRO A 105 1.48 4.79 -14.54
CA PRO A 105 2.77 5.34 -14.91
C PRO A 105 2.66 6.07 -16.25
N THR A 106 3.05 7.34 -16.29
CA THR A 106 3.03 8.16 -17.51
C THR A 106 4.30 7.99 -18.36
N THR A 107 5.29 7.27 -17.84
CA THR A 107 6.58 7.01 -18.47
C THR A 107 6.95 5.53 -18.37
N ALA A 108 7.91 5.11 -19.20
CA ALA A 108 8.42 3.75 -19.14
C ALA A 108 9.10 3.49 -17.78
N PRO A 109 8.89 2.31 -17.16
CA PRO A 109 9.47 2.00 -15.86
C PRO A 109 11.00 2.13 -15.87
N SER A 110 11.55 2.83 -14.87
CA SER A 110 12.99 2.99 -14.72
C SER A 110 13.70 1.63 -14.56
N THR A 111 14.86 1.48 -15.18
CA THR A 111 15.77 0.34 -15.00
C THR A 111 16.80 0.56 -13.90
N GLN A 112 16.87 1.77 -13.33
CA GLN A 112 17.78 2.09 -12.24
C GLN A 112 17.17 1.68 -10.89
N PRO A 113 17.90 0.92 -10.05
CA PRO A 113 17.44 0.61 -8.71
C PRO A 113 17.28 1.86 -7.85
N VAL A 114 16.16 1.93 -7.13
CA VAL A 114 15.89 2.95 -6.12
C VAL A 114 15.39 2.30 -4.83
N ALA A 115 15.48 3.05 -3.72
CA ALA A 115 14.92 2.64 -2.44
C ALA A 115 13.41 2.78 -2.46
N TRP A 116 12.71 1.67 -2.24
CA TRP A 116 11.26 1.61 -2.09
C TRP A 116 10.89 1.39 -0.63
N LEU A 117 9.80 2.04 -0.22
CA LEU A 117 9.24 1.93 1.12
C LEU A 117 7.76 1.54 1.02
N PRO A 118 7.31 0.45 1.66
CA PRO A 118 5.88 0.16 1.79
C PRO A 118 5.21 1.18 2.71
N VAL A 119 4.27 1.95 2.18
CA VAL A 119 3.62 3.07 2.91
C VAL A 119 2.13 2.85 3.14
N ASP A 120 1.49 1.96 2.37
CA ASP A 120 0.10 1.57 2.61
C ASP A 120 -0.15 0.14 2.10
N GLY A 121 -1.27 -0.46 2.50
CA GLY A 121 -1.70 -1.79 2.07
C GLY A 121 -3.21 -1.92 2.09
N GLU A 122 -3.77 -2.53 1.05
CA GLU A 122 -5.22 -2.71 0.92
C GLU A 122 -5.57 -4.15 0.52
N TYR A 123 -6.65 -4.68 1.09
CA TYR A 123 -7.27 -5.91 0.60
C TYR A 123 -8.33 -5.59 -0.45
N ILE A 124 -8.13 -6.09 -1.66
CA ILE A 124 -9.10 -6.02 -2.75
C ILE A 124 -9.89 -7.32 -2.81
N VAL A 125 -11.15 -7.25 -2.36
CA VAL A 125 -12.10 -8.37 -2.41
C VAL A 125 -13.00 -8.24 -3.63
N THR A 126 -13.13 -9.32 -4.39
CA THR A 126 -14.10 -9.41 -5.50
C THR A 126 -14.90 -10.68 -5.34
N GLU A 127 -16.22 -10.55 -5.30
CA GLU A 127 -17.12 -11.69 -5.21
C GLU A 127 -18.31 -11.55 -6.15
N ASP A 128 -18.91 -12.68 -6.51
CA ASP A 128 -20.29 -12.72 -6.98
C ASP A 128 -21.23 -12.67 -5.76
N LEU A 129 -22.33 -11.91 -5.80
CA LEU A 129 -23.14 -11.61 -4.61
C LEU A 129 -24.24 -12.65 -4.31
N GLU A 130 -24.39 -13.70 -5.12
CA GLU A 130 -25.38 -14.76 -4.83
C GLU A 130 -24.96 -15.64 -3.64
N PRO A 131 -25.69 -15.65 -2.51
CA PRO A 131 -25.35 -16.52 -1.39
C PRO A 131 -25.65 -17.98 -1.74
N THR A 132 -24.63 -18.84 -1.67
CA THR A 132 -24.78 -20.30 -1.86
C THR A 132 -24.16 -21.07 -0.69
N SER A 133 -24.61 -22.30 -0.45
CA SER A 133 -24.05 -23.18 0.58
C SER A 133 -22.56 -23.47 0.37
N ALA A 134 -22.11 -23.50 -0.89
CA ALA A 134 -20.71 -23.61 -1.27
C ALA A 134 -19.89 -22.41 -0.78
N LYS A 135 -20.41 -21.17 -0.92
CA LYS A 135 -19.74 -19.97 -0.40
C LYS A 135 -19.60 -19.98 1.11
N GLY A 136 -20.65 -20.39 1.84
CA GLY A 136 -20.57 -20.53 3.31
C GLY A 136 -19.49 -21.53 3.75
N THR A 137 -19.36 -22.65 3.03
CA THR A 137 -18.35 -23.67 3.32
C THR A 137 -16.93 -23.18 3.04
N ALA A 138 -16.73 -22.49 1.91
CA ALA A 138 -15.46 -21.90 1.53
C ALA A 138 -14.99 -20.84 2.54
N VAL A 139 -15.89 -19.95 2.98
CA VAL A 139 -15.60 -18.94 4.01
C VAL A 139 -15.24 -19.61 5.34
N ALA A 140 -15.96 -20.64 5.76
CA ALA A 140 -15.62 -21.38 6.98
C ALA A 140 -14.24 -22.05 6.89
N ALA A 141 -13.91 -22.66 5.75
CA ALA A 141 -12.60 -23.27 5.51
C ALA A 141 -11.47 -22.22 5.45
N ALA A 142 -11.73 -21.05 4.84
CA ALA A 142 -10.79 -19.94 4.80
C ALA A 142 -10.50 -19.39 6.21
N ASN A 143 -11.53 -19.17 7.02
CA ASN A 143 -11.38 -18.78 8.42
C ASN A 143 -10.56 -19.82 9.21
N ALA A 144 -10.81 -21.12 9.01
CA ALA A 144 -10.01 -22.17 9.64
C ALA A 144 -8.53 -22.14 9.21
N SER A 145 -8.23 -21.80 7.95
CA SER A 145 -6.85 -21.60 7.46
C SER A 145 -6.20 -20.35 8.07
N LEU A 146 -6.94 -19.25 8.19
CA LEU A 146 -6.46 -18.01 8.82
C LEU A 146 -6.16 -18.19 10.31
N ASN A 147 -7.00 -18.95 11.03
CA ASN A 147 -6.78 -19.32 12.43
C ASN A 147 -5.46 -20.09 12.64
N LYS A 148 -5.01 -20.81 11.60
CA LYS A 148 -3.76 -21.58 11.58
C LYS A 148 -2.58 -20.77 11.01
N GLY A 149 -2.76 -19.49 10.73
CA GLY A 149 -1.73 -18.62 10.16
C GLY A 149 -1.40 -18.90 8.70
N LYS A 150 -2.32 -19.52 7.94
CA LYS A 150 -2.12 -19.94 6.54
C LYS A 150 -2.90 -19.06 5.54
N PRO A 151 -2.46 -17.81 5.28
CA PRO A 151 -3.18 -16.87 4.41
C PRO A 151 -3.31 -17.36 2.96
N ALA A 152 -2.25 -17.97 2.40
CA ALA A 152 -2.28 -18.52 1.04
C ALA A 152 -3.33 -19.62 0.88
N GLN A 153 -3.46 -20.50 1.89
CA GLN A 153 -4.47 -21.55 1.89
C GLN A 153 -5.88 -20.97 2.07
N ALA A 154 -6.04 -19.88 2.84
CA ALA A 154 -7.30 -19.19 2.96
C ALA A 154 -7.76 -18.55 1.64
N SER A 155 -6.84 -17.88 0.93
CA SER A 155 -7.11 -17.33 -0.41
C SER A 155 -7.52 -18.44 -1.39
N GLN A 156 -6.83 -19.58 -1.40
CA GLN A 156 -7.23 -20.74 -2.22
C GLN A 156 -8.64 -21.25 -1.88
N ASN A 157 -8.99 -21.33 -0.59
CA ASN A 157 -10.32 -21.76 -0.17
C ASN A 157 -11.42 -20.77 -0.63
N LEU A 158 -11.15 -19.47 -0.62
CA LEU A 158 -12.09 -18.44 -1.07
C LEU A 158 -12.26 -18.42 -2.60
N GLN A 159 -11.21 -18.73 -3.37
CA GLN A 159 -11.29 -18.86 -4.84
C GLN A 159 -12.30 -19.92 -5.28
N VAL A 160 -12.42 -21.03 -4.55
CA VAL A 160 -13.41 -22.10 -4.82
C VAL A 160 -14.85 -21.57 -4.76
N ALA A 161 -15.08 -20.49 -4.01
CA ALA A 161 -16.36 -19.79 -3.89
C ALA A 161 -16.52 -18.58 -4.83
N ALA A 162 -15.60 -18.40 -5.78
CA ALA A 162 -15.49 -17.19 -6.60
C ALA A 162 -15.34 -15.90 -5.76
N VAL A 163 -14.71 -16.01 -4.59
CA VAL A 163 -14.29 -14.89 -3.74
C VAL A 163 -12.79 -14.72 -3.90
N ASP A 164 -12.38 -13.72 -4.67
CA ASP A 164 -10.97 -13.42 -4.90
C ASP A 164 -10.50 -12.33 -3.93
N VAL A 165 -9.50 -12.64 -3.11
CA VAL A 165 -8.88 -11.68 -2.17
C VAL A 165 -7.42 -11.50 -2.54
N ASP A 166 -7.02 -10.26 -2.80
CA ASP A 166 -5.63 -9.86 -3.05
C ASP A 166 -5.20 -8.80 -2.03
N PHE A 167 -4.05 -8.99 -1.39
CA PHE A 167 -3.39 -7.93 -0.61
C PHE A 167 -2.39 -7.19 -1.50
N VAL A 168 -2.59 -5.89 -1.65
CA VAL A 168 -1.80 -5.02 -2.52
C VAL A 168 -1.07 -4.01 -1.65
N LEU A 169 0.23 -3.88 -1.86
CA LEU A 169 1.05 -2.89 -1.17
C LEU A 169 1.20 -1.64 -2.05
N ALA A 170 1.01 -0.47 -1.45
CA ALA A 170 1.47 0.79 -1.99
C ALA A 170 2.91 1.04 -1.54
N ILE A 171 3.82 1.18 -2.49
CA ILE A 171 5.23 1.47 -2.24
C ILE A 171 5.59 2.83 -2.83
N ALA A 172 6.39 3.59 -2.09
CA ALA A 172 6.87 4.91 -2.48
C ALA A 172 8.39 4.88 -2.74
N PRO A 173 8.89 5.61 -3.75
CA PRO A 173 10.32 5.80 -3.95
C PRO A 173 10.86 6.75 -2.88
N LEU A 174 11.41 6.20 -1.80
CA LEU A 174 11.71 6.88 -0.54
C LEU A 174 12.41 8.23 -0.74
N GLN A 175 13.51 8.25 -1.50
CA GLN A 175 14.30 9.46 -1.67
C GLN A 175 13.54 10.51 -2.49
N ALA A 176 12.90 10.12 -3.59
CA ALA A 176 12.15 11.04 -4.43
C ALA A 176 10.95 11.65 -3.66
N SER A 177 10.22 10.84 -2.89
CA SER A 177 9.11 11.34 -2.07
C SER A 177 9.58 12.31 -0.99
N ALA A 178 10.73 12.05 -0.35
CA ALA A 178 11.32 12.99 0.62
C ALA A 178 11.74 14.31 -0.06
N ASP A 179 12.31 14.24 -1.25
CA ASP A 179 12.73 15.42 -2.02
C ASP A 179 11.53 16.26 -2.48
N ASP A 180 10.41 15.62 -2.83
CA ASP A 180 9.15 16.27 -3.18
C ASP A 180 8.56 17.04 -1.98
N VAL A 181 8.55 16.45 -0.78
CA VAL A 181 8.09 17.14 0.45
C VAL A 181 9.02 18.29 0.83
N TYR A 182 10.34 18.11 0.70
CA TYR A 182 11.29 19.18 0.92
C TYR A 182 11.09 20.34 -0.08
N ARG A 183 10.87 20.01 -1.37
CA ARG A 183 10.52 20.99 -2.40
C ARG A 183 9.23 21.74 -2.04
N ALA A 184 8.18 21.03 -1.63
CA ALA A 184 6.92 21.64 -1.21
C ALA A 184 7.10 22.60 -0.03
N THR A 185 7.95 22.23 0.94
CA THR A 185 8.28 23.06 2.11
C THR A 185 8.89 24.40 1.69
N ASN A 186 9.87 24.36 0.78
CA ASN A 186 10.54 25.57 0.28
C ASN A 186 9.61 26.44 -0.58
N LEU A 187 8.77 25.83 -1.42
CA LEU A 187 7.78 26.55 -2.22
C LEU A 187 6.74 27.26 -1.34
N LEU A 188 6.25 26.57 -0.29
CA LEU A 188 5.33 27.16 0.67
C LEU A 188 5.96 28.32 1.44
N ALA A 189 7.23 28.20 1.85
CA ALA A 189 7.99 29.29 2.46
C ALA A 189 8.14 30.50 1.51
N GLY A 190 8.26 30.24 0.21
CA GLY A 190 8.21 31.23 -0.88
C GLY A 190 6.81 31.75 -1.20
N LYS A 191 5.77 31.37 -0.45
CA LYS A 191 4.34 31.67 -0.67
C LYS A 191 3.76 31.09 -1.97
N ASP A 192 4.47 30.17 -2.63
CA ASP A 192 3.97 29.44 -3.79
C ASP A 192 3.17 28.21 -3.33
N THR A 193 1.91 28.44 -2.94
CA THR A 193 1.02 27.37 -2.48
C THR A 193 0.64 26.39 -3.58
N LYS A 194 0.58 26.84 -4.85
CA LYS A 194 0.27 25.99 -6.00
C LYS A 194 1.45 25.07 -6.34
N GLY A 195 2.66 25.61 -6.35
CA GLY A 195 3.87 24.82 -6.52
C GLY A 195 4.06 23.82 -5.38
N ALA A 196 3.75 24.22 -4.15
CA ALA A 196 3.77 23.30 -3.01
C ALA A 196 2.78 22.14 -3.18
N ASP A 197 1.52 22.41 -3.54
CA ASP A 197 0.54 21.33 -3.80
C ASP A 197 0.96 20.42 -4.96
N ALA A 198 1.51 20.99 -6.05
CA ALA A 198 1.98 20.21 -7.18
C ALA A 198 3.12 19.26 -6.79
N ALA A 199 4.08 19.73 -5.99
CA ALA A 199 5.17 18.87 -5.48
C ALA A 199 4.64 17.72 -4.60
N LEU A 200 3.62 17.98 -3.76
CA LEU A 200 2.98 16.94 -2.96
C LEU A 200 2.17 15.96 -3.82
N ALA A 201 1.54 16.45 -4.89
CA ALA A 201 0.89 15.60 -5.87
C ALA A 201 1.91 14.69 -6.60
N ASP A 202 3.10 15.20 -6.93
CA ASP A 202 4.18 14.39 -7.51
C ASP A 202 4.56 13.22 -6.58
N ALA A 203 4.71 13.49 -5.28
CA ALA A 203 5.00 12.45 -4.30
C ALA A 203 3.92 11.35 -4.28
N GLN A 204 2.64 11.73 -4.28
CA GLN A 204 1.52 10.77 -4.33
C GLN A 204 1.45 10.01 -5.66
N ASN A 205 1.70 10.68 -6.78
CA ASN A 205 1.70 10.08 -8.12
C ASN A 205 2.91 9.16 -8.36
N SER A 206 3.95 9.28 -7.53
CA SER A 206 5.13 8.41 -7.57
C SER A 206 4.90 7.03 -6.94
N ILE A 207 3.79 6.85 -6.21
CA ILE A 207 3.42 5.57 -5.60
C ILE A 207 3.26 4.49 -6.69
N ARG A 208 3.71 3.28 -6.37
CA ARG A 208 3.47 2.07 -7.16
C ARG A 208 2.73 1.05 -6.33
N PHE A 209 1.83 0.31 -6.97
CA PHE A 209 1.16 -0.82 -6.35
C PHE A 209 1.87 -2.10 -6.74
N VAL A 210 2.13 -2.97 -5.76
CA VAL A 210 2.81 -4.25 -5.94
C VAL A 210 2.12 -5.37 -5.18
N SER A 211 2.37 -6.61 -5.60
CA SER A 211 1.94 -7.79 -4.85
C SER A 211 2.74 -7.92 -3.54
N GLU A 212 2.11 -8.47 -2.50
CA GLU A 212 2.72 -8.73 -1.18
C GLU A 212 4.07 -9.50 -1.25
N ASP A 213 4.17 -10.51 -2.12
CA ASP A 213 5.36 -11.37 -2.28
C ASP A 213 6.64 -10.60 -2.67
N MET A 214 6.49 -9.36 -3.13
CA MET A 214 7.60 -8.48 -3.50
C MET A 214 8.51 -8.15 -2.31
N VAL A 215 7.91 -7.91 -1.15
CA VAL A 215 8.64 -7.40 0.03
C VAL A 215 9.27 -8.55 0.83
N GLU A 216 8.81 -9.78 0.61
CA GLU A 216 9.35 -10.98 1.25
C GLU A 216 10.48 -11.66 0.47
N SER A 217 10.72 -11.25 -0.78
CA SER A 217 11.77 -11.84 -1.62
C SER A 217 13.10 -11.10 -1.41
N PRO A 218 14.06 -11.62 -0.62
CA PRO A 218 15.40 -11.06 -0.59
C PRO A 218 15.98 -11.12 -2.02
N ASP A 219 16.61 -10.03 -2.45
CA ASP A 219 17.28 -9.97 -3.74
C ASP A 219 18.26 -11.15 -3.84
N ALA A 220 18.04 -12.05 -4.80
CA ALA A 220 19.03 -13.03 -5.16
C ALA A 220 20.31 -12.26 -5.55
N PRO A 221 21.47 -12.57 -4.96
CA PRO A 221 22.69 -11.86 -5.30
C PRO A 221 22.94 -12.02 -6.80
N ALA A 222 23.21 -10.90 -7.48
CA ALA A 222 23.63 -10.88 -8.86
C ALA A 222 24.75 -11.92 -9.03
N ALA A 223 24.51 -12.91 -9.91
CA ALA A 223 25.51 -13.90 -10.26
C ALA A 223 26.70 -13.19 -10.88
N GLY A 224 27.71 -12.89 -10.04
CA GLY A 224 28.98 -12.34 -10.41
C GLY A 224 29.64 -13.21 -11.48
N GLY A 225 30.19 -12.54 -12.48
CA GLY A 225 30.70 -13.13 -13.71
C GLY A 225 31.63 -14.32 -13.48
N LYS A 226 31.48 -15.32 -14.35
CA LYS A 226 32.50 -16.34 -14.54
C LYS A 226 33.80 -15.66 -14.98
N ALA A 227 34.73 -15.52 -14.04
CA ALA A 227 36.12 -15.28 -14.35
C ALA A 227 36.65 -16.47 -15.15
N ALA A 228 37.10 -16.18 -16.37
CA ALA A 228 37.89 -17.09 -17.18
C ALA A 228 39.14 -17.51 -16.38
N LYS A 229 39.30 -18.83 -16.16
CA LYS A 229 40.59 -19.40 -15.78
C LYS A 229 41.26 -19.93 -17.05
N GLY A 230 42.28 -19.21 -17.49
CA GLY A 230 43.31 -19.79 -18.34
C GLY A 230 44.19 -20.74 -17.52
N LYS A 231 44.49 -21.89 -18.11
CA LYS A 231 45.81 -22.51 -18.14
C LYS A 231 45.85 -23.46 -19.33
#